data_AF-A0A0B1RXK4-F1
#
_entry.id   AF-A0A0B1RXK4-F1
#
_cell.length_a   1.000
_cell.length_b   1.000
_cell.length_c   1.000
_cell.angle_alpha   90.00
_cell.angle_beta   90.00
_cell.angle_gamma   90.00
#
_symmetry.space_group_name_H-M   'P 1'
#
loop_
_entity.id
_entity.type
_entity.pdbx_description
1 polymer ?
#
loop_
_entity_poly.entity_id
_entity_poly.type
_entity_poly.pdbx_seq_one_letter_code
_entity_poly.pdbx_strand_id
1 'polypeptide(L)' 'MKSDECKAILHPMFENFEKQYYAGHLDKSIEENFHTDGVAVHKGVGALYGKKGKHKIKSNKQQPSTS' A
#
# COMPACT_ATOMS: atom_id res chain seq x y z
N MET A 1 -7.58 23.04 -2.30
CA MET A 1 -6.23 22.92 -1.70
C MET A 1 -5.21 23.34 -2.74
N LYS A 2 -4.21 24.14 -2.38
CA LYS A 2 -3.16 24.56 -3.31
C LYS A 2 -2.13 23.43 -3.47
N SER A 3 -1.43 23.39 -4.61
CA SER A 3 -0.46 22.33 -4.93
C SER A 3 0.62 22.14 -3.84
N ASP A 4 1.12 23.25 -3.28
CA ASP A 4 2.20 23.19 -2.28
C ASP A 4 1.71 22.64 -0.94
N GLU A 5 0.45 22.91 -0.58
CA GLU A 5 -0.20 22.35 0.61
C GLU A 5 -0.39 20.84 0.46
N CYS A 6 -0.79 20.37 -0.73
CA CYS A 6 -0.82 18.94 -1.04
C CYS A 6 0.55 18.29 -0.89
N LYS A 7 1.59 18.92 -1.43
CA LYS A 7 2.94 18.37 -1.37
C LYS A 7 3.46 18.29 0.06
N ALA A 8 3.25 19.33 0.87
CA ALA A 8 3.66 19.35 2.26
C ALA A 8 3.00 18.24 3.10
N ILE A 9 1.76 17.87 2.78
CA ILE A 9 1.03 16.78 3.46
C ILE A 9 1.48 15.41 2.94
N LEU A 10 1.55 15.24 1.62
CA LEU A 10 1.77 13.93 0.99
C LEU A 10 3.22 13.46 1.06
N HIS A 11 4.19 14.36 1.05
CA HIS A 11 5.61 14.02 1.05
C HIS A 11 6.04 13.18 2.27
N PRO A 12 5.77 13.60 3.53
CA PRO A 12 6.15 12.79 4.69
C PRO A 12 5.40 11.46 4.77
N MET A 13 4.16 11.40 4.26
CA MET A 13 3.41 10.13 4.17
C MET A 13 4.09 9.16 3.19
N PHE A 14 4.61 9.66 2.07
CA PHE A 14 5.31 8.85 1.09
C PHE A 14 6.65 8.34 1.62
N GLU A 15 7.44 9.18 2.30
CA GLU A 15 8.70 8.76 2.92
C GLU A 15 8.49 7.67 3.98
N ASN A 16 7.45 7.79 4.81
CA ASN A 16 7.12 6.74 5.78
C ASN A 16 6.70 5.43 5.08
N PHE A 17 5.82 5.52 4.08
CA PHE A 17 5.40 4.35 3.30
C PHE A 17 6.61 3.63 2.68
N GLU A 18 7.51 4.38 2.03
CA GLU A 18 8.70 3.84 1.37
C GLU A 18 9.62 3.12 2.36
N LYS A 19 9.89 3.75 3.51
CA LYS A 19 10.69 3.15 4.59
C LYS A 19 10.10 1.83 5.10
N GLN A 20 8.79 1.80 5.40
CA GLN A 20 8.13 0.59 5.89
C GLN A 20 8.06 -0.51 4.83
N TYR A 21 7.84 -0.13 3.56
CA TYR A 21 7.77 -1.06 2.44
C TYR A 21 9.11 -1.79 2.23
N TYR A 22 10.22 -1.05 2.15
CA TYR A 22 11.55 -1.67 1.96
C TYR A 22 12.08 -2.40 3.20
N ALA A 23 11.59 -2.05 4.40
CA ALA A 23 11.84 -2.82 5.62
C ALA A 23 11.03 -4.13 5.70
N GLY A 24 10.17 -4.43 4.72
CA GLY A 24 9.33 -5.63 4.70
C GLY A 24 8.09 -5.54 5.61
N HIS A 25 7.78 -4.37 6.17
CA HIS A 25 6.64 -4.13 7.06
C HIS A 25 5.36 -3.79 6.28
N LEU A 26 4.95 -4.71 5.40
CA LEU A 26 3.82 -4.48 4.49
C LEU A 26 2.47 -4.25 5.20
N ASP A 27 2.23 -4.89 6.35
CA ASP A 27 0.97 -4.68 7.09
C ASP A 27 0.91 -3.28 7.68
N LYS A 28 1.99 -2.86 8.37
CA LYS A 28 2.10 -1.50 8.90
C LYS A 28 1.98 -0.46 7.80
N SER A 29 2.59 -0.70 6.64
CA SER A 29 2.50 0.24 5.53
C SER A 29 1.07 0.38 5.01
N ILE A 30 0.30 -0.72 4.94
CA ILE A 30 -1.12 -0.72 4.54
C ILE A 30 -2.02 -0.07 5.62
N GLU A 31 -1.79 -0.35 6.89
CA GLU A 31 -2.60 0.17 7.99
C GLU A 31 -2.41 1.66 8.22
N GLU A 32 -1.17 2.14 8.19
CA GLU A 32 -0.81 3.51 8.55
C GLU A 32 -0.94 4.49 7.37
N ASN A 33 -0.73 4.04 6.13
CA ASN A 33 -0.58 4.96 4.99
C ASN A 33 -1.73 4.91 3.98
N PHE A 34 -2.66 3.94 4.08
CA PHE A 34 -3.78 3.85 3.14
C PHE A 34 -5.10 4.20 3.81
N HIS A 35 -5.88 5.01 3.10
CA HIS A 35 -7.27 5.26 3.45
C HIS A 35 -8.09 3.95 3.45
N THR A 36 -9.05 3.85 4.38
CA THR A 36 -9.94 2.68 4.54
C THR A 36 -10.65 2.32 3.25
N ASP A 37 -11.08 3.32 2.49
CA ASP A 37 -11.76 3.18 1.19
C ASP A 37 -10.82 3.32 -0.02
N GLY A 38 -9.51 3.43 0.22
CA GLY A 38 -8.55 3.65 -0.84
C GLY A 38 -8.45 2.46 -1.80
N VAL A 39 -8.29 2.74 -3.08
CA VAL A 39 -8.10 1.73 -4.14
C VAL A 39 -6.62 1.63 -4.50
N ALA A 40 -6.08 0.41 -4.53
CA ALA A 40 -4.74 0.15 -5.06
C ALA A 40 -4.87 -0.58 -6.39
N VAL A 41 -4.32 -0.03 -7.46
CA VAL A 41 -4.38 -0.61 -8.80
C VAL A 41 -3.00 -1.12 -9.17
N HIS A 42 -2.92 -2.41 -9.51
CA HIS A 42 -1.74 -3.00 -10.12
C HIS A 42 -2.05 -3.29 -11.59
N LYS A 43 -1.38 -2.56 -12.48
CA LYS A 43 -1.57 -2.68 -13.93
C LYS A 43 -1.34 -4.13 -14.37
N GLY A 44 -2.28 -4.68 -15.12
CA GLY A 44 -2.21 -6.07 -15.62
C GLY A 44 -2.58 -7.16 -14.60
N VAL A 45 -2.87 -6.81 -13.34
CA VAL A 45 -3.33 -7.77 -12.32
C VAL A 45 -4.75 -7.45 -11.86
N GLY A 46 -5.04 -6.19 -11.54
CA GLY A 46 -6.37 -5.76 -11.10
C GLY A 46 -6.34 -4.65 -10.05
N ALA A 47 -7.49 -4.40 -9.43
CA ALA A 47 -7.67 -3.39 -8.40
C ALA A 47 -8.08 -4.02 -7.06
N LEU A 48 -7.56 -3.45 -5.97
CA LEU A 48 -7.88 -3.81 -4.59
C LEU A 48 -8.65 -2.69 -3.94
N TYR A 49 -9.83 -3.02 -3.42
CA TYR A 49 -10.72 -2.06 -2.80
C TYR A 49 -10.64 -2.17 -1.28
N GLY A 50 -10.29 -1.04 -0.65
CA GLY A 50 -10.19 -0.88 0.78
C GLY A 50 -9.10 -1.72 1.47
N LYS A 51 -8.95 -1.52 2.80
CA LYS A 51 -7.91 -2.18 3.60
C LYS A 51 -8.00 -3.71 3.57
N LYS A 52 -9.21 -4.28 3.60
CA LYS A 52 -9.44 -5.73 3.57
C LYS A 52 -9.01 -6.36 2.24
N GLY A 53 -9.23 -5.67 1.12
CA GLY A 53 -8.78 -6.13 -0.20
C GLY A 53 -7.24 -6.19 -0.29
N LYS A 54 -6.56 -5.20 0.29
CA LYS A 54 -5.09 -5.09 0.24
C LYS A 54 -4.35 -6.16 1.06
N HIS A 55 -4.92 -6.59 2.18
CA HIS A 55 -4.35 -7.70 2.98
C HIS A 55 -4.39 -9.05 2.24
N LYS A 56 -5.32 -9.23 1.29
CA LYS A 56 -5.50 -10.51 0.57
C LYS A 56 -4.33 -10.87 -0.35
N ILE A 57 -3.51 -9.90 -0.77
CA ILE A 57 -2.30 -10.14 -1.58
C ILE A 57 -1.21 -10.93 -0.83
N LYS A 58 -1.16 -10.84 0.51
CA LYS A 58 -0.18 -11.61 1.29
C LYS A 58 -0.35 -13.13 1.13
N SER A 59 -1.58 -13.61 1.01
CA SER A 59 -1.86 -15.05 0.93
C SER A 59 -1.37 -15.69 -0.36
N ASN A 60 -1.20 -14.92 -1.45
CA ASN A 60 -0.86 -15.48 -2.77
C ASN A 60 0.65 -15.43 -3.09
N LYS A 61 1.46 -14.72 -2.28
CA LYS A 61 2.94 -14.70 -2.41
C LYS A 61 3.64 -15.69 -1.46
N GLN A 62 2.91 -16.35 -0.56
CA GLN A 62 3.43 -17.35 0.38
C GLN A 62 3.12 -18.80 -0.02
N GLN A 63 2.46 -19.06 -1.15
CA GLN A 63 2.48 -20.43 -1.68
C GLN A 63 3.87 -20.70 -2.27
N PRO A 64 4.65 -21.63 -1.71
CA PRO A 64 5.89 -22.05 -2.34
C PRO A 64 5.52 -22.70 -3.67
N SER A 65 6.27 -22.38 -4.72
CA SER A 65 6.24 -23.17 -5.95
C SER A 65 6.64 -24.60 -5.59
N THR A 66 5.64 -25.48 -5.48
CA THR A 66 5.90 -26.92 -5.44
C THR A 66 6.34 -27.32 -6.84
N SER A 67 7.64 -27.46 -7.03
CA SER A 67 8.21 -28.41 -8.00
C SER A 67 8.42 -29.75 -7.30
#